data_AF-A0A7W4DEV4-F1
#
_entry.id   AF-A0A7W4DEV4-F1
#
_cell.length_a   1.000
_cell.length_b   1.000
_cell.length_c   1.000
_cell.angle_alpha   90.00
_cell.angle_beta   90.00
_cell.angle_gamma   90.00
#
_symmetry.space_group_name_H-M   'P 1'
#
loop_
_entity.id
_entity.type
_entity.pdbx_description
1 polymer ?
#
loop_
_entity_poly.entity_id
_entity_poly.type
_entity_poly.pdbx_seq_one_letter_code
_entity_poly.pdbx_strand_id
1 'polypeptide(L)'
;MTRAALGKGLLGFAIVATVAIVAIADVFNATHLFNPDWPGHARFHIGMQFTTLVLVSLFSLAALRQGQVWAAALAPGSFWPGLFIAYLIPGTDVYASQALRELGVPINLLLAAVLLGITALGIALQVTKAR
;
A
#
# COMPACT_ATOMS: atom_id res chain seq x y z
N MET A 1 -26.30 5.51 0.16
CA MET A 1 -25.11 5.48 1.03
C MET A 1 -24.71 6.92 1.36
N THR A 2 -24.39 7.25 2.62
CA THR A 2 -24.00 8.64 2.98
C THR A 2 -22.56 8.94 2.55
N ARG A 3 -22.19 10.21 2.35
CA ARG A 3 -20.80 10.62 2.06
C ARG A 3 -19.82 10.10 3.11
N ALA A 4 -20.22 10.15 4.38
CA ALA A 4 -19.43 9.62 5.50
C ALA A 4 -19.31 8.08 5.46
N ALA A 5 -20.36 7.35 5.11
CA ALA A 5 -20.26 5.90 4.93
C ALA A 5 -19.34 5.54 3.75
N LEU A 6 -19.44 6.29 2.64
CA LEU A 6 -18.56 6.11 1.49
C LEU A 6 -17.10 6.39 1.84
N GLY A 7 -16.77 7.52 2.48
CA GLY A 7 -15.40 7.85 2.85
C GLY A 7 -14.78 6.83 3.81
N LYS A 8 -15.56 6.35 4.79
CA LYS A 8 -15.12 5.28 5.69
C LYS A 8 -14.90 3.96 4.94
N GLY A 9 -15.78 3.64 3.98
CA GLY A 9 -15.62 2.48 3.11
C GLY A 9 -14.37 2.54 2.24
N LEU A 10 -14.08 3.69 1.61
CA LEU A 10 -12.88 3.90 0.80
C LEU A 10 -11.60 3.77 1.62
N LEU A 11 -11.56 4.34 2.83
CA LEU A 11 -10.41 4.19 3.74
C LEU A 11 -10.22 2.73 4.17
N GLY A 12 -11.30 2.06 4.57
CA GLY A 12 -11.26 0.64 4.93
C GLY A 12 -10.76 -0.23 3.78
N PHE A 13 -11.26 0.02 2.57
CA PHE A 13 -10.80 -0.64 1.35
C PHE A 13 -9.31 -0.39 1.11
N ALA A 14 -8.85 0.86 1.15
CA ALA A 14 -7.45 1.18 0.90
C ALA A 14 -6.50 0.50 1.91
N ILE A 15 -6.87 0.43 3.19
CA ILE A 15 -6.08 -0.26 4.22
C ILE A 15 -5.97 -1.76 3.90
N VAL A 16 -7.10 -2.43 3.67
CA VAL A 16 -7.12 -3.88 3.39
C VAL A 16 -6.44 -4.21 2.07
N ALA A 17 -6.70 -3.43 1.02
CA ALA A 17 -6.09 -3.60 -0.29
C ALA A 17 -4.57 -3.41 -0.23
N THR A 18 -4.06 -2.48 0.59
CA THR A 18 -2.61 -2.31 0.78
C THR A 18 -1.99 -3.60 1.32
N VAL A 19 -2.52 -4.19 2.38
CA VAL A 19 -2.00 -5.46 2.91
C VAL A 19 -2.14 -6.61 1.91
N ALA A 20 -3.31 -6.73 1.27
CA ALA A 20 -3.59 -7.84 0.37
C ALA A 20 -2.70 -7.81 -0.88
N ILE A 21 -2.52 -6.65 -1.50
CA ILE A 21 -1.67 -6.50 -2.69
C ILE A 21 -0.22 -6.83 -2.33
N VAL A 22 0.30 -6.31 -1.21
CA VAL A 22 1.67 -6.58 -0.78
C VAL A 22 1.87 -8.04 -0.39
N ALA A 23 0.90 -8.66 0.27
CA ALA A 23 0.94 -10.10 0.56
C ALA A 23 1.07 -10.92 -0.72
N ILE A 24 0.29 -10.60 -1.76
CA ILE A 24 0.36 -11.29 -3.05
C ILE A 24 1.68 -11.01 -3.76
N ALA A 25 2.11 -9.75 -3.78
CA ALA A 25 3.29 -9.32 -4.55
C ALA A 25 4.61 -9.81 -3.93
N ASP A 26 4.74 -9.76 -2.60
CA ASP A 26 6.01 -9.99 -1.92
C ASP A 26 6.06 -11.33 -1.17
N VAL A 27 4.97 -11.73 -0.50
CA VAL A 27 4.97 -12.89 0.41
C VAL A 27 4.57 -14.17 -0.30
N PHE A 28 3.49 -14.13 -1.09
CA PHE A 28 3.00 -15.28 -1.86
C PHE A 28 3.58 -15.33 -3.28
N ASN A 29 4.73 -14.70 -3.47
CA ASN A 29 5.46 -14.65 -4.73
C ASN A 29 6.83 -15.32 -4.59
N ALA A 30 7.08 -16.32 -5.43
CA ALA A 30 8.33 -17.06 -5.46
C ALA A 30 9.55 -16.19 -5.84
N THR A 31 9.34 -15.06 -6.51
CA THR A 31 10.43 -14.16 -6.95
C THR A 31 10.77 -13.05 -5.95
N HIS A 32 10.09 -12.98 -4.80
CA HIS A 32 10.31 -11.96 -3.78
C HIS A 32 10.79 -12.57 -2.45
N LEU A 33 9.93 -12.68 -1.44
CA LEU A 33 10.32 -13.13 -0.09
C LEU A 33 11.04 -14.48 -0.10
N PHE A 34 10.71 -15.36 -1.04
CA PHE A 34 11.29 -16.69 -1.17
C PHE A 34 12.24 -16.85 -2.38
N ASN A 35 12.71 -15.73 -2.94
CA ASN A 35 13.64 -15.77 -4.08
C ASN A 35 15.00 -16.37 -3.65
N PRO A 36 15.44 -17.50 -4.23
CA PRO A 36 16.72 -18.11 -3.90
C PRO A 36 17.92 -17.25 -4.31
N ASP A 37 17.77 -16.40 -5.33
CA ASP A 37 18.85 -15.57 -5.88
C ASP A 37 19.13 -14.32 -5.03
N TRP A 38 18.20 -13.94 -4.14
CA TRP A 38 18.40 -12.81 -3.23
C TRP A 38 19.18 -13.21 -1.98
N PRO A 39 20.05 -12.33 -1.43
CA PRO A 39 20.69 -12.59 -0.15
C PRO A 39 19.66 -12.81 0.96
N GLY A 40 19.96 -13.71 1.90
CA GLY A 40 19.06 -14.02 3.02
C GLY A 40 18.66 -12.77 3.84
N HIS A 41 19.55 -11.79 3.93
CA HIS A 41 19.27 -10.52 4.62
C HIS A 41 18.22 -9.66 3.90
N ALA A 42 18.17 -9.67 2.57
CA ALA A 42 17.14 -8.95 1.81
C ALA A 42 15.76 -9.57 2.08
N ARG A 43 15.67 -10.91 2.08
CA ARG A 43 14.45 -11.64 2.45
C ARG A 43 14.00 -11.35 3.89
N PHE A 44 14.94 -11.26 4.82
CA PHE A 44 14.66 -10.88 6.21
C PHE A 44 13.98 -9.50 6.30
N HIS A 45 14.49 -8.50 5.55
CA HIS A 45 13.88 -7.17 5.52
C HIS A 45 12.48 -7.15 4.90
N ILE A 46 12.19 -7.98 3.90
CA ILE A 46 10.85 -8.10 3.32
C ILE A 46 9.86 -8.67 4.34
N GLY A 47 10.24 -9.73 5.06
CA GLY A 47 9.41 -10.31 6.12
C GLY A 47 9.13 -9.30 7.25
N MET A 48 10.16 -8.52 7.63
CA MET A 48 10.03 -7.41 8.59
C MET A 48 9.11 -6.30 8.06
N GLN A 49 9.27 -5.87 6.81
CA GLN A 49 8.45 -4.83 6.18
C GLN A 49 6.98 -5.24 6.11
N PHE A 50 6.69 -6.47 5.68
CA PHE A 50 5.32 -6.98 5.60
C PHE A 50 4.68 -7.08 6.99
N THR A 51 5.41 -7.61 7.99
CA THR A 51 4.90 -7.70 9.37
C THR A 51 4.60 -6.31 9.94
N THR A 52 5.50 -5.34 9.72
CA THR A 52 5.28 -3.94 10.08
C THR A 52 4.02 -3.38 9.42
N LEU A 53 3.85 -3.61 8.11
CA LEU A 53 2.68 -3.15 7.36
C LEU A 53 1.37 -3.74 7.91
N VAL A 54 1.35 -5.02 8.29
CA VAL A 54 0.18 -5.66 8.93
C VAL A 54 -0.15 -4.95 10.24
N LEU A 55 0.83 -4.69 11.11
CA LEU A 55 0.63 -4.00 12.38
C LEU A 55 0.10 -2.57 12.20
N VAL A 56 0.69 -1.80 11.28
CA VAL A 56 0.24 -0.44 10.94
C VAL A 56 -1.18 -0.46 10.36
N SER A 57 -1.53 -1.49 9.59
CA SER A 57 -2.87 -1.65 9.03
C SER A 57 -3.92 -2.02 10.07
N LEU A 58 -3.59 -2.87 11.04
CA LEU A 58 -4.46 -3.14 12.19
C LEU A 58 -4.70 -1.87 13.03
N PHE A 59 -3.64 -1.10 13.29
CA PHE A 59 -3.76 0.20 13.93
C PHE A 59 -4.66 1.15 13.12
N SER A 60 -4.45 1.22 11.80
CA SER A 60 -5.23 2.07 10.89
C SER A 60 -6.72 1.69 10.90
N LEU A 61 -7.04 0.39 10.92
CA LEU A 61 -8.43 -0.09 11.04
C LEU A 61 -9.05 0.26 12.40
N ALA A 62 -8.29 0.15 13.49
CA ALA A 62 -8.75 0.55 14.81
C ALA A 62 -9.03 2.07 14.87
N ALA A 63 -8.12 2.88 14.33
CA ALA A 63 -8.29 4.32 14.18
C ALA A 63 -9.53 4.68 13.34
N LEU A 64 -9.75 3.97 12.24
CA LEU A 64 -10.94 4.16 11.38
C LEU A 64 -12.25 3.86 12.12
N ARG A 65 -12.26 2.85 13.00
CA ARG A 65 -13.43 2.54 13.84
C ARG A 65 -13.73 3.67 14.82
N GLN A 66 -12.70 4.33 15.34
CA GLN A 66 -12.79 5.46 16.26
C GLN A 66 -13.01 6.82 15.56
N GLY A 67 -13.11 6.85 14.23
CA GLY A 67 -13.30 8.08 13.46
C GLY A 67 -12.03 8.94 13.33
N GLN A 68 -10.86 8.40 13.66
CA GLN A 68 -9.58 9.09 13.55
C GLN A 68 -9.05 9.00 12.10
N VAL A 69 -9.55 9.89 11.24
CA VAL A 69 -9.35 9.84 9.77
C VAL A 69 -7.87 9.81 9.36
N TRP A 70 -7.04 10.70 9.91
CA TRP A 70 -5.63 10.80 9.55
C TRP A 70 -4.82 9.61 10.05
N ALA A 71 -5.11 9.11 11.25
CA ALA A 71 -4.49 7.90 11.78
C ALA A 71 -4.90 6.65 10.96
N ALA A 72 -6.13 6.61 10.46
CA ALA A 72 -6.58 5.55 9.55
C ALA A 72 -5.87 5.56 8.19
N ALA A 73 -5.35 6.70 7.75
CA ALA A 73 -4.64 6.81 6.48
C ALA A 73 -3.17 6.34 6.55
N LEU A 74 -2.66 5.97 7.73
CA LEU A 74 -1.24 5.65 7.91
C LEU A 74 -0.78 4.43 7.12
N ALA A 75 -1.58 3.36 7.03
CA ALA A 75 -1.19 2.17 6.27
C ALA A 75 -0.94 2.47 4.78
N PRO A 76 -1.93 2.95 3.99
CA PRO A 76 -1.67 3.31 2.61
C PRO A 76 -0.68 4.49 2.49
N GLY A 77 -0.73 5.45 3.42
CA GLY A 77 0.11 6.65 3.39
C GLY A 77 1.58 6.42 3.73
N SER A 78 1.93 5.32 4.41
CA SER A 78 3.32 4.97 4.70
C SER A 78 3.92 4.02 3.68
N PHE A 79 3.10 3.19 3.02
CA PHE A 79 3.58 2.20 2.07
C PHE A 79 3.73 2.78 0.65
N TRP A 80 2.64 3.30 0.06
CA TRP A 80 2.60 3.63 -1.36
C TRP A 80 3.54 4.76 -1.81
N PRO A 81 3.81 5.81 -1.00
CA PRO A 81 4.81 6.81 -1.36
C PRO A 81 6.21 6.19 -1.56
N GLY A 82 6.51 5.10 -0.85
CA GLY A 82 7.77 4.38 -0.97
C GLY A 82 8.06 3.87 -2.38
N LEU A 83 7.03 3.54 -3.18
CA LEU A 83 7.24 3.07 -4.56
C LEU A 83 7.71 4.19 -5.51
N PHE A 84 7.26 5.42 -5.28
CA PHE A 84 7.76 6.58 -6.03
C PHE A 84 9.19 6.93 -5.64
N ILE A 85 9.52 6.82 -4.34
CA ILE A 85 10.88 7.02 -3.86
C ILE A 85 11.80 5.93 -4.41
N ALA A 86 11.36 4.67 -4.37
CA ALA A 86 12.13 3.54 -4.90
C ALA A 86 12.50 3.75 -6.36
N TYR A 87 11.58 4.21 -7.21
CA TYR A 87 11.84 4.53 -8.62
C TYR A 87 13.01 5.51 -8.84
N LEU A 88 13.31 6.38 -7.87
CA LEU A 88 14.40 7.33 -7.94
C LEU A 88 15.74 6.75 -7.46
N ILE A 89 15.75 5.55 -6.86
CA ILE A 89 16.95 4.90 -6.34
C ILE A 89 17.64 4.14 -7.48
N PRO A 90 18.92 4.43 -7.78
CA PRO A 90 19.67 3.72 -8.81
C PRO A 90 19.72 2.21 -8.55
N GLY A 91 19.49 1.41 -9.60
CA GLY A 91 19.52 -0.05 -9.53
C GLY A 91 18.20 -0.70 -9.11
N THR A 92 17.14 0.08 -8.84
CA THR A 92 15.78 -0.45 -8.71
C THR A 92 15.06 -0.48 -10.06
N ASP A 93 13.98 -1.25 -10.13
CA ASP A 93 13.13 -1.32 -11.32
C ASP A 93 11.64 -1.23 -10.94
N VAL A 94 10.88 -0.54 -11.78
CA VAL A 94 9.44 -0.36 -11.63
C VAL A 94 8.63 -1.54 -12.18
N TYR A 95 9.24 -2.35 -13.06
CA TYR A 95 8.57 -3.48 -13.69
C TYR A 95 8.74 -4.75 -12.86
N ALA A 96 7.63 -5.31 -12.38
CA ALA A 96 7.63 -6.54 -11.58
C ALA A 96 7.96 -7.81 -12.38
N SER A 97 7.94 -7.73 -13.71
CA SER A 97 8.31 -8.83 -14.61
C SER A 97 8.72 -8.31 -15.98
N GLN A 98 9.42 -9.15 -16.75
CA GLN A 98 9.78 -8.85 -18.14
C GLN A 98 8.54 -8.62 -19.03
N ALA A 99 7.46 -9.39 -18.82
CA ALA A 99 6.21 -9.20 -19.56
C ALA A 99 5.59 -7.81 -19.30
N LEU A 100 5.61 -7.32 -18.05
CA LEU A 100 5.12 -5.98 -17.72
C LEU A 100 6.03 -4.89 -18.30
N ARG A 101 7.35 -5.15 -18.38
CA ARG A 101 8.32 -4.28 -19.04
C ARG A 101 8.04 -4.16 -20.53
N GLU A 102 7.78 -5.26 -21.21
CA GLU A 102 7.45 -5.28 -22.65
C GLU A 102 6.14 -4.56 -22.97
N LEU A 103 5.16 -4.63 -22.07
CA LEU A 103 3.93 -3.85 -22.16
C LEU A 103 4.12 -2.35 -21.84
N GLY A 104 5.27 -1.96 -21.29
CA GLY A 104 5.55 -0.59 -20.88
C GLY A 104 4.68 -0.11 -19.72
N VAL A 105 4.03 -1.00 -18.96
CA VAL A 105 3.09 -0.66 -17.88
C VAL A 105 3.79 -0.66 -16.52
N PRO A 106 4.04 0.50 -15.89
CA PRO A 106 4.67 0.59 -14.57
C PRO A 106 3.65 0.29 -13.46
N ILE A 107 3.24 -0.97 -13.34
CA ILE A 107 2.12 -1.37 -12.47
C ILE A 107 2.29 -0.91 -11.01
N ASN A 108 3.53 -0.89 -10.50
CA ASN A 108 3.86 -0.46 -9.15
C ASN A 108 3.47 1.01 -8.91
N LEU A 109 3.78 1.91 -9.85
CA LEU A 109 3.43 3.34 -9.73
C LEU A 109 1.94 3.58 -9.95
N LEU A 110 1.32 2.82 -10.86
CA LEU A 110 -0.12 2.91 -11.11
C LEU A 110 -0.92 2.50 -9.88
N LEU A 111 -0.57 1.36 -9.26
CA LEU A 111 -1.20 0.90 -8.02
C LEU A 111 -0.99 1.92 -6.89
N ALA A 112 0.24 2.43 -6.73
CA ALA A 112 0.52 3.46 -5.73
C ALA A 112 -0.36 4.71 -5.92
N ALA A 113 -0.45 5.22 -7.15
CA ALA A 113 -1.26 6.39 -7.46
C ALA A 113 -2.76 6.15 -7.19
N VAL A 114 -3.29 4.99 -7.60
CA VAL A 114 -4.70 4.65 -7.40
C VAL A 114 -5.03 4.53 -5.91
N LEU A 115 -4.21 3.81 -5.13
CA LEU A 115 -4.48 3.59 -3.71
C LEU A 115 -4.32 4.87 -2.89
N LEU A 116 -3.36 5.73 -3.24
CA LEU A 116 -3.24 7.07 -2.66
C LEU A 116 -4.43 7.96 -3.04
N GLY A 117 -4.90 7.91 -4.29
CA GLY A 117 -6.08 8.64 -4.75
C GLY A 117 -7.35 8.23 -4.01
N ILE A 118 -7.57 6.92 -3.83
CA ILE A 118 -8.68 6.38 -3.03
C ILE A 118 -8.58 6.84 -1.57
N THR A 119 -7.37 6.79 -1.00
CA THR A 119 -7.12 7.24 0.37
C THR A 119 -7.44 8.73 0.52
N ALA A 120 -6.94 9.58 -0.38
CA ALA A 120 -7.19 11.02 -0.38
C ALA A 120 -8.67 11.35 -0.52
N LEU A 121 -9.39 10.66 -1.42
CA LEU A 121 -10.84 10.82 -1.56
C LEU A 121 -11.58 10.39 -0.29
N GLY A 122 -11.16 9.28 0.32
CA GLY A 122 -11.69 8.80 1.60
C GLY A 122 -11.54 9.83 2.71
N ILE A 123 -10.34 10.43 2.85
CA ILE A 123 -10.07 11.52 3.79
C ILE A 123 -10.98 12.71 3.49
N ALA A 124 -11.00 13.19 2.24
CA ALA A 124 -11.76 14.36 1.83
C ALA A 124 -13.24 14.25 2.19
N LEU A 125 -13.85 13.06 1.99
CA LEU A 125 -15.24 12.77 2.32
C LEU A 125 -15.53 12.67 3.83
N GLN A 126 -14.52 12.39 4.65
CA GLN A 126 -14.67 12.39 6.12
C GLN A 126 -14.49 13.79 6.72
N VAL A 127 -13.52 14.56 6.23
CA VAL A 127 -13.13 15.86 6.83
C VAL A 127 -14.04 17.02 6.42
N THR A 128 -14.77 16.92 5.30
CA THR A 128 -15.72 17.97 4.89
C THR A 128 -16.90 18.17 5.85
N LYS A 129 -17.01 17.35 6.91
CA LYS A 129 -18.00 17.50 7.98
C LYS A 129 -17.54 18.41 9.13
N ALA A 130 -16.28 18.84 9.15
CA ALA A 130 -15.68 19.59 10.26
C ALA A 130 -15.74 21.13 10.10
N ARG A 131 -16.54 21.65 9.16
CA ARG A 131 -16.82 23.08 9.00
C ARG A 131 -18.31 23.31 8.89
#